data_AF-A0A5B7FCS0-F1
#
_entry.id   AF-A0A5B7FCS0-F1
#
_cell.length_a   1.000
_cell.length_b   1.000
_cell.length_c   1.000
_cell.angle_alpha   90.00
_cell.angle_beta   90.00
_cell.angle_gamma   90.00
#
_symmetry.space_group_name_H-M   'P 1'
#
loop_
_entity.id
_entity.type
_entity.pdbx_description
1 polymer ?
#
loop_
_entity_poly.entity_id
_entity_poly.type
_entity_poly.pdbx_seq_one_letter_code
_entity_poly.pdbx_strand_id
1 'polypeptide(L)'
;MDAILHDTTKFKITRNPTDSLKRRVNATITSINAANNNSLQFQKISGEFSPGYAYGNVKTHKPNNPLRSIISQIPTPTYAIAKKLNQLLTPYIPNK
;
A
#
# COMPACT_ATOMS: atom_id res chain seq x y z
N MET A 1 -7.64 18.92 2.18
CA MET A 1 -7.61 17.80 3.14
C MET A 1 -8.94 17.72 3.88
N ASP A 2 -9.49 18.87 4.26
CA ASP A 2 -10.75 18.97 5.00
C ASP A 2 -11.91 18.25 4.32
N ALA A 3 -12.08 18.37 2.99
CA ALA A 3 -13.12 17.64 2.27
C ALA A 3 -13.05 16.11 2.44
N ILE A 4 -11.84 15.53 2.58
CA ILE A 4 -11.66 14.09 2.79
C ILE A 4 -11.91 13.73 4.26
N LEU A 5 -11.45 14.58 5.20
CA LEU A 5 -11.62 14.34 6.64
C LEU A 5 -13.07 14.45 7.09
N HIS A 6 -13.88 15.29 6.42
CA HIS A 6 -15.31 15.47 6.72
C HIS A 6 -16.22 14.50 5.95
N ASP A 7 -15.69 13.74 4.98
CA ASP A 7 -16.49 12.78 4.21
C ASP A 7 -16.68 11.47 5.00
N THR A 8 -17.85 11.36 5.60
CA THR A 8 -18.29 10.20 6.38
C THR A 8 -18.93 9.09 5.54
N THR A 9 -19.10 9.31 4.23
CA THR A 9 -19.79 8.38 3.32
C THR A 9 -18.82 7.43 2.63
N LYS A 10 -17.64 7.92 2.22
CA LYS A 10 -16.68 7.18 1.41
C LYS A 10 -15.43 6.75 2.16
N PHE A 11 -14.90 7.60 3.04
CA PHE A 11 -13.60 7.39 3.69
C PHE A 11 -13.72 6.96 5.16
N LYS A 12 -14.93 6.62 5.61
CA LYS A 12 -15.18 6.15 6.98
C LYS A 12 -14.58 4.77 7.21
N ILE A 13 -13.67 4.67 8.17
CA ILE A 13 -13.10 3.41 8.65
C ILE A 13 -13.69 3.09 10.02
N THR A 14 -14.41 1.97 10.12
CA THR A 14 -15.04 1.52 11.38
C THR A 14 -14.13 0.63 12.21
N ARG A 15 -13.13 -0.01 11.60
CA ARG A 15 -12.17 -0.91 12.26
C ARG A 15 -10.85 -0.92 11.51
N ASN A 16 -9.75 -1.11 12.23
CA ASN A 16 -8.44 -1.36 11.63
C ASN A 16 -8.48 -2.63 10.73
N PRO A 17 -8.25 -2.49 9.40
CA PRO A 17 -8.36 -3.62 8.47
C PRO A 17 -7.09 -4.47 8.37
N THR A 18 -6.00 -4.09 9.03
CA THR A 18 -4.65 -4.64 8.79
C THR A 18 -4.59 -6.17 8.90
N ASP A 19 -5.13 -6.76 9.97
CA ASP A 19 -5.06 -8.21 10.14
C ASP A 19 -5.91 -8.98 9.12
N SER A 20 -7.06 -8.42 8.75
CA SER A 20 -7.92 -9.02 7.72
C SER A 20 -7.21 -9.01 6.37
N LEU A 21 -6.52 -7.91 6.05
CA LEU A 21 -5.74 -7.77 4.84
C LEU A 21 -4.55 -8.73 4.83
N LYS A 22 -3.81 -8.83 5.94
CA LYS A 22 -2.68 -9.75 6.12
C LYS A 22 -3.10 -11.20 5.86
N ARG A 23 -4.21 -11.65 6.47
CA ARG A 23 -4.75 -13.00 6.25
C ARG A 23 -5.11 -13.25 4.78
N ARG A 24 -5.83 -12.31 4.16
CA ARG A 24 -6.23 -12.42 2.76
C ARG A 24 -5.02 -12.52 1.82
N VAL A 25 -4.04 -11.64 2.01
CA VAL A 25 -2.83 -11.62 1.17
C VAL A 25 -2.00 -12.90 1.36
N ASN A 26 -1.86 -13.41 2.59
CA ASN A 26 -1.17 -14.68 2.83
C ASN A 26 -1.88 -15.89 2.19
N ALA A 27 -3.21 -15.90 2.15
CA ALA A 27 -3.97 -16.92 1.42
C ALA A 27 -3.69 -16.85 -0.09
N THR A 28 -3.66 -15.64 -0.66
CA THR A 28 -3.32 -15.41 -2.07
C THR A 28 -1.88 -15.85 -2.37
N ILE A 29 -0.90 -15.50 -1.54
CA ILE A 29 0.50 -15.92 -1.68
C ILE A 29 0.61 -17.45 -1.68
N THR A 30 -0.09 -18.12 -0.76
CA THR A 30 -0.08 -19.59 -0.69
C THR A 30 -0.58 -20.19 -2.01
N SER A 31 -1.66 -19.65 -2.56
CA SER A 31 -2.25 -20.10 -3.82
C SER A 31 -1.30 -19.88 -5.01
N ILE A 32 -0.68 -18.69 -5.09
CA ILE A 32 0.27 -18.34 -6.16
C ILE A 32 1.52 -19.22 -6.10
N ASN A 33 2.10 -19.40 -4.92
CA ASN A 33 3.30 -20.21 -4.75
C ASN A 33 3.05 -21.68 -5.12
N ALA A 34 1.86 -22.21 -4.80
CA ALA A 34 1.45 -23.56 -5.20
C ALA A 34 1.31 -23.70 -6.72
N ALA A 35 0.76 -22.69 -7.41
CA ALA A 35 0.56 -22.71 -8.86
C ALA A 35 1.86 -22.53 -9.67
N ASN A 36 2.87 -21.86 -9.10
CA ASN A 36 4.07 -21.46 -9.84
C ASN A 36 5.21 -22.50 -9.90
N ASN A 37 5.00 -23.73 -9.43
CA ASN A 37 6.03 -24.80 -9.41
C ASN A 37 7.41 -24.31 -8.89
N ASN A 38 7.40 -23.43 -7.88
CA ASN A 38 8.58 -22.80 -7.28
C ASN A 38 9.42 -21.84 -8.16
N SER A 39 8.99 -21.52 -9.38
CA SER A 39 9.70 -20.55 -10.24
C SER A 39 9.71 -19.12 -9.67
N LEU A 40 8.62 -18.73 -9.00
CA LEU A 40 8.48 -17.45 -8.32
C LEU A 40 7.81 -17.68 -6.96
N GLN A 41 8.55 -17.40 -5.88
CA GLN A 41 8.03 -17.51 -4.52
C GLN A 41 7.88 -16.13 -3.87
N PHE A 42 6.65 -15.82 -3.48
CA PHE A 42 6.37 -14.68 -2.61
C PHE A 42 6.51 -15.10 -1.15
N GLN A 43 7.19 -14.29 -0.35
CA GLN A 43 7.29 -14.50 1.09
C GLN A 43 5.96 -14.17 1.77
N LYS A 44 5.51 -15.05 2.67
CA LYS A 44 4.33 -14.77 3.51
C LYS A 44 4.62 -13.58 4.43
N ILE A 45 3.62 -12.75 4.62
CA ILE A 45 3.65 -11.60 5.51
C ILE A 45 3.62 -12.10 6.96
N SER A 46 4.63 -11.73 7.73
CA SER A 46 4.74 -11.96 9.18
C SER A 46 5.10 -10.67 9.90
N GLY A 47 4.82 -10.60 11.19
CA GLY A 47 5.07 -9.41 12.02
C GLY A 47 3.86 -8.48 12.17
N GLU A 48 4.14 -7.34 12.81
CA GLU A 48 3.17 -6.29 13.12
C GLU A 48 3.24 -5.17 12.08
N PHE A 49 2.06 -4.64 11.73
CA PHE A 49 1.90 -3.61 10.72
C PHE A 49 0.82 -2.63 11.17
N SER A 50 0.86 -1.42 10.63
CA SER A 50 -0.18 -0.42 10.86
C SER A 50 -0.84 -0.01 9.55
N PRO A 51 -2.07 0.55 9.60
CA PRO A 51 -2.68 1.15 8.43
C PRO A 51 -1.77 2.22 7.81
N GLY A 52 -1.88 2.40 6.50
CA GLY A 52 -1.29 3.56 5.84
C GLY A 52 -1.89 4.84 6.38
N TYR A 53 -1.11 5.92 6.36
CA TYR A 53 -1.53 7.22 6.89
C TYR A 53 -1.35 8.32 5.85
N ALA A 54 -2.21 9.33 5.92
CA ALA A 54 -2.11 10.52 5.09
C ALA A 54 -1.47 11.67 5.87
N TYR A 55 -0.59 12.42 5.23
CA TYR A 55 0.02 13.62 5.79
C TYR A 55 0.28 14.65 4.70
N GLY A 56 0.56 15.89 5.09
CA GLY A 56 0.79 16.99 4.16
C GLY A 56 2.14 17.67 4.40
N ASN A 57 2.95 17.78 3.35
CA ASN A 57 4.15 18.63 3.39
C ASN A 57 3.85 19.99 2.76
N VAL A 58 4.28 21.07 3.39
CA VAL A 58 4.07 22.43 2.87
C VAL A 58 4.86 22.65 1.57
N LYS A 59 4.23 23.17 0.52
CA LYS A 59 4.90 23.61 -0.71
C LYS A 59 5.38 25.06 -0.53
N THR A 60 6.52 25.25 0.12
CA THR A 60 7.11 26.57 0.46
C THR A 60 7.44 27.46 -0.74
N HIS A 61 7.52 26.90 -1.95
CA HIS A 61 7.82 27.62 -3.19
C HIS A 61 6.56 28.12 -3.93
N LYS A 62 5.36 27.92 -3.39
CA LYS A 62 4.09 28.35 -4.01
C LYS A 62 3.43 29.43 -3.14
N PRO A 63 2.80 30.46 -3.75
CA PRO A 63 2.00 31.43 -3.00
C PRO A 63 0.98 30.73 -2.10
N ASN A 64 0.76 31.27 -0.90
CA ASN A 64 -0.12 30.72 0.13
C ASN A 64 0.28 29.34 0.67
N ASN A 65 1.51 28.86 0.38
CA ASN A 65 2.11 27.67 0.99
C ASN A 65 1.18 26.44 1.06
N PRO A 66 0.55 26.01 -0.05
CA PRO A 66 -0.41 24.92 -0.03
C PRO A 66 0.23 23.59 0.40
N LEU A 67 -0.54 22.74 1.09
CA LEU A 67 -0.11 21.39 1.46
C LEU A 67 -0.06 20.47 0.23
N ARG A 68 1.04 19.73 0.07
CA ARG A 68 1.15 18.54 -0.78
C ARG A 68 0.65 17.34 0.03
N SER A 69 -0.54 16.86 -0.27
CA SER A 69 -1.05 15.61 0.32
C SER A 69 -0.19 14.42 -0.11
N ILE A 70 0.15 13.57 0.84
CA ILE A 70 0.92 12.33 0.66
C ILE A 70 0.17 11.20 1.38
N ILE A 71 0.08 10.03 0.76
CA ILE A 71 -0.45 8.81 1.38
C ILE A 71 0.71 7.84 1.57
N SER A 72 1.15 7.65 2.81
CA SER A 72 2.20 6.69 3.15
C SER A 72 1.62 5.28 3.21
N GLN A 73 2.11 4.41 2.32
CA GLN A 73 1.79 2.98 2.32
C GLN A 73 2.92 2.13 2.90
N ILE A 74 4.04 2.76 3.30
CA ILE A 74 5.22 2.08 3.85
C ILE A 74 4.90 1.15 5.03
N PRO A 75 4.08 1.55 6.03
CA PRO A 75 3.85 0.69 7.18
C PRO A 75 2.87 -0.46 6.91
N THR A 76 2.28 -0.52 5.70
CA THR A 76 1.24 -1.52 5.40
C THR A 76 1.82 -2.90 5.17
N PRO A 77 1.06 -3.97 5.46
CA PRO A 77 1.51 -5.35 5.25
C PRO A 77 1.81 -5.69 3.77
N THR A 78 1.31 -4.88 2.84
CA THR A 78 1.45 -5.10 1.38
C THR A 78 2.67 -4.41 0.77
N TYR A 79 3.38 -3.55 1.51
CA TYR A 79 4.45 -2.71 0.95
C TYR A 79 5.58 -3.52 0.29
N ALA A 80 6.08 -4.54 0.97
CA ALA A 80 7.18 -5.38 0.48
C ALA A 80 6.78 -6.15 -0.80
N ILE A 81 5.56 -6.69 -0.84
CA ILE A 81 5.04 -7.41 -2.01
C ILE A 81 4.85 -6.46 -3.18
N ALA A 82 4.34 -5.25 -2.95
CA ALA A 82 4.20 -4.24 -4.00
C ALA A 82 5.56 -3.88 -4.62
N LYS A 83 6.62 -3.74 -3.80
CA LYS A 83 7.99 -3.56 -4.32
C LYS A 83 8.46 -4.74 -5.17
N LYS A 84 8.25 -5.96 -4.69
CA LYS A 84 8.66 -7.16 -5.43
C LYS A 84 7.90 -7.26 -6.76
N LEU A 85 6.61 -7.00 -6.75
CA LEU A 85 5.80 -6.96 -7.98
C LEU A 85 6.30 -5.88 -8.93
N ASN A 86 6.60 -4.68 -8.45
CA ASN A 86 7.15 -3.62 -9.28
C ASN A 86 8.47 -4.06 -9.95
N GLN A 87 9.39 -4.69 -9.21
CA GLN A 87 10.63 -5.23 -9.77
C GLN A 87 10.39 -6.28 -10.86
N LEU A 88 9.36 -7.12 -10.70
CA LEU A 88 8.99 -8.11 -11.72
C LEU A 88 8.39 -7.48 -12.97
N LEU A 89 7.64 -6.39 -12.81
CA LEU A 89 6.96 -5.70 -13.92
C LEU A 89 7.88 -4.73 -14.65
N THR A 90 8.84 -4.09 -13.97
CA THR A 90 9.73 -3.07 -14.55
C THR A 90 10.36 -3.49 -15.89
N PRO A 91 10.90 -4.70 -16.07
CA PRO A 91 11.50 -5.11 -17.35
C PRO A 91 10.53 -5.15 -18.53
N TYR A 92 9.22 -5.25 -18.26
CA TYR A 92 8.16 -5.33 -19.26
C TYR A 92 7.45 -3.99 -19.49
N ILE A 93 7.82 -2.96 -18.73
CA ILE A 93 7.31 -1.61 -18.92
C ILE A 93 8.24 -0.92 -19.93
N PRO A 94 7.72 -0.35 -21.04
CA PRO A 94 8.53 0.40 -21.97
C PRO A 94 9.25 1.53 -21.24
N ASN A 95 10.59 1.56 -21.35
CA ASN A 95 11.33 2.75 -20.98
C ASN A 95 10.89 3.86 -21.94
N LYS A 96 10.41 4.97 -21.39
CA LYS A 96 10.24 6.20 -22.16
C LYS A 96 11.59 6.69 -22.65
#